data_AF-A0A7S1V3G4-F1
#
_entry.id   AF-A0A7S1V3G4-F1
#
_cell.length_a   1.000
_cell.length_b   1.000
_cell.length_c   1.000
_cell.angle_alpha   90.00
_cell.angle_beta   90.00
_cell.angle_gamma   90.00
#
_symmetry.space_group_name_H-M   'P 1'
#
loop_
_entity.id
_entity.type
_entity.pdbx_description
1 polymer ?
#
loop_
_entity_poly.entity_id
_entity_poly.type
_entity_poly.pdbx_seq_one_letter_code
_entity_poly.pdbx_strand_id
1 'polypeptide(L)'
;AYRCIDLNTDANRASDYHEEVCLKVIKNTKDFFDQSLDEIKILELLRQTGQCHENHILEMKTFFYHREHLIIVTELLRQNLFEFGKFIIENNEEPYFTVQRL
;
A
#
# COMPACT_ATOMS: atom_id res chain seq x y z
N ALA A 1 -5.17 -6.50 12.78
CA ALA A 1 -5.31 -5.46 11.74
C ALA A 1 -6.74 -5.49 11.20
N TYR A 2 -7.28 -4.36 10.73
CA TYR A 2 -8.60 -4.34 10.11
C TYR A 2 -8.52 -4.87 8.69
N ARG A 3 -9.47 -5.72 8.31
CA ARG A 3 -9.61 -6.22 6.94
C ARG A 3 -10.43 -5.21 6.14
N CYS A 4 -9.84 -4.62 5.11
CA CYS A 4 -10.49 -3.64 4.24
C CYS A 4 -10.71 -4.26 2.87
N ILE A 5 -11.93 -4.15 2.35
CA ILE A 5 -12.37 -4.85 1.15
C ILE A 5 -12.97 -3.81 0.18
N ASP A 6 -12.54 -3.82 -1.08
CA ASP A 6 -13.18 -3.05 -2.14
C ASP A 6 -14.48 -3.73 -2.57
N LEU A 7 -15.58 -2.99 -2.49
CA LEU A 7 -16.92 -3.46 -2.83
C LEU A 7 -17.30 -3.19 -4.29
N ASN A 8 -16.47 -2.43 -5.02
CA ASN A 8 -16.74 -2.07 -6.41
C ASN A 8 -16.14 -3.06 -7.41
N THR A 9 -15.36 -4.05 -6.96
CA THR A 9 -14.81 -5.08 -7.83
C THR A 9 -15.96 -5.90 -8.42
N ASP A 10 -16.14 -5.85 -9.74
CA ASP A 10 -17.31 -6.36 -10.45
C ASP A 10 -17.77 -7.76 -9.98
N ALA A 11 -19.04 -7.85 -9.56
CA ALA A 11 -19.78 -9.09 -9.29
C ALA A 11 -19.93 -10.03 -10.52
N ASN A 12 -19.30 -9.70 -11.65
CA ASN A 12 -19.34 -10.45 -12.91
C ASN A 12 -18.12 -11.37 -13.14
N ARG A 13 -17.12 -11.36 -12.25
CA ARG A 13 -16.10 -12.40 -12.22
C ARG A 13 -16.62 -13.55 -11.35
N ALA A 14 -16.68 -14.76 -11.93
CA ALA A 14 -17.32 -15.96 -11.39
C ALA A 14 -16.70 -16.55 -10.10
N SER A 15 -16.02 -15.73 -9.30
CA SER A 15 -15.47 -16.12 -8.01
C SER A 15 -15.77 -15.01 -7.00
N ASP A 16 -16.23 -15.39 -5.81
CA ASP A 16 -16.61 -14.58 -4.63
C ASP A 16 -15.44 -13.74 -4.03
N TYR A 17 -14.44 -13.44 -4.85
CA TYR A 17 -13.20 -12.76 -4.52
C TYR A 17 -13.45 -11.26 -4.51
N HIS A 18 -13.63 -10.74 -3.31
CA HIS A 18 -13.50 -9.33 -3.07
C HIS A 18 -12.02 -8.97 -2.91
N GLU A 19 -11.59 -7.87 -3.53
CA GLU A 19 -10.21 -7.43 -3.43
C GLU A 19 -9.93 -6.79 -2.07
N GLU A 20 -8.88 -7.24 -1.39
CA GLU A 20 -8.41 -6.59 -0.16
C GLU A 20 -7.52 -5.40 -0.49
N VAL A 21 -7.69 -4.32 0.27
CA VAL A 21 -6.99 -3.05 0.05
C VAL A 21 -6.31 -2.55 1.32
N CYS A 22 -5.29 -1.71 1.15
CA CYS A 22 -4.68 -0.97 2.24
C CYS A 22 -5.28 0.44 2.30
N LEU A 23 -5.66 0.89 3.50
CA LEU A 23 -6.11 2.24 3.75
C LEU A 23 -5.06 3.00 4.55
N LYS A 24 -4.48 4.02 3.94
CA LYS A 24 -3.61 4.98 4.61
C LYS A 24 -4.44 6.18 5.07
N VAL A 25 -4.87 6.15 6.33
CA VAL A 25 -5.63 7.25 6.95
C VAL A 25 -4.65 8.32 7.42
N ILE A 26 -4.67 9.47 6.76
CA ILE A 26 -3.74 10.57 7.03
C ILE A 26 -4.17 11.32 8.29
N LYS A 27 -3.20 11.61 9.18
CA LYS A 27 -3.46 12.40 10.38
C LYS A 27 -3.99 13.78 10.01
N ASN A 28 -5.06 14.23 10.67
CA ASN A 28 -5.67 15.54 10.42
C ASN A 28 -4.83 16.68 11.01
N THR A 29 -3.66 16.94 10.41
CA THR A 29 -2.93 18.19 10.56
C THR A 29 -2.55 18.70 9.19
N LYS A 30 -2.41 20.03 9.06
CA LYS A 30 -2.09 20.67 7.80
C LYS A 30 -0.84 20.07 7.13
N ASP A 31 0.23 19.87 7.90
CA ASP A 31 1.50 19.37 7.36
C ASP A 31 1.37 17.95 6.78
N PHE A 32 0.68 17.03 7.46
CA PHE A 32 0.48 15.67 6.95
C PHE A 32 -0.47 15.67 5.75
N PHE A 33 -1.49 16.53 5.74
CA PHE A 33 -2.38 16.68 4.61
C PHE A 33 -1.63 17.17 3.37
N ASP A 34 -0.85 18.25 3.47
CA ASP A 34 -0.10 18.82 2.36
C ASP A 34 0.93 17.82 1.79
N GLN A 35 1.68 17.13 2.66
CA GLN A 35 2.61 16.07 2.23
C GLN A 35 1.90 14.91 1.51
N SER A 36 0.70 14.57 1.95
CA SER A 36 -0.07 13.49 1.32
C SER A 36 -0.60 13.89 -0.06
N LEU A 37 -0.79 15.19 -0.34
CA LEU A 37 -1.09 15.67 -1.68
C LEU A 37 0.10 15.49 -2.63
N ASP A 38 1.32 15.71 -2.15
CA ASP A 38 2.53 15.43 -2.93
C ASP A 38 2.67 13.94 -3.23
N GLU A 39 2.41 13.08 -2.24
CA GLU A 39 2.39 11.62 -2.42
C GLU A 39 1.36 11.18 -3.47
N ILE A 40 0.12 11.66 -3.37
CA ILE A 40 -0.95 11.38 -4.36
C ILE A 40 -0.48 11.79 -5.75
N LYS A 41 0.06 13.01 -5.90
CA LYS A 41 0.50 13.53 -7.19
C LYS A 41 1.63 12.69 -7.80
N ILE A 42 2.59 12.26 -6.99
CA ILE A 42 3.69 11.40 -7.44
C ILE A 42 3.16 10.02 -7.85
N LEU A 43 2.30 9.40 -7.04
CA LEU A 43 1.74 8.09 -7.33
C LEU A 43 0.84 8.11 -8.57
N GLU A 44 0.07 9.19 -8.81
CA GLU A 44 -0.68 9.37 -10.05
C GLU A 44 0.22 9.50 -11.27
N LEU A 45 1.28 10.31 -11.18
CA LEU A 45 2.24 10.48 -12.27
C LEU A 45 2.92 9.14 -12.62
N LEU A 46 3.34 8.37 -11.61
CA LEU A 46 3.93 7.05 -11.79
C LEU A 46 2.91 6.08 -12.41
N ARG A 47 1.65 6.09 -11.94
CA ARG A 47 0.60 5.25 -12.51
C ARG A 47 0.34 5.55 -13.98
N GLN A 48 0.37 6.82 -14.39
CA GLN A 48 0.17 7.24 -15.77
C GLN A 48 1.24 6.69 -16.73
N THR A 49 2.40 6.26 -16.23
CA THR A 49 3.40 5.57 -17.06
C THR A 49 2.94 4.18 -17.52
N GLY A 50 1.97 3.57 -16.82
CA GLY A 50 1.51 2.21 -17.06
C GLY A 50 2.52 1.12 -16.72
N GLN A 51 3.62 1.45 -16.01
CA GLN A 51 4.73 0.54 -15.71
C GLN A 51 4.93 0.32 -14.19
N CYS A 52 3.91 0.53 -13.37
CA CYS A 52 4.04 0.41 -11.92
C CYS A 52 4.44 -1.01 -11.51
N HIS A 53 3.80 -2.03 -12.08
CA HIS A 53 4.03 -3.41 -11.72
C HIS A 53 5.45 -3.87 -12.10
N GLU A 54 5.87 -3.56 -13.34
CA GLU A 54 7.19 -3.90 -13.89
C GLU A 54 8.32 -3.22 -13.13
N ASN A 55 8.07 -2.01 -12.61
CA ASN A 55 9.05 -1.25 -11.84
C ASN A 55 8.92 -1.46 -10.32
N HIS A 56 8.07 -2.40 -9.87
CA HIS A 56 7.83 -2.69 -8.45
C HIS A 56 7.43 -1.46 -7.63
N ILE A 57 6.59 -0.61 -8.22
CA ILE A 57 6.05 0.61 -7.61
C ILE A 57 4.68 0.30 -7.02
N LEU A 58 4.45 0.74 -5.78
CA LEU A 58 3.16 0.66 -5.11
C LEU A 58 2.03 1.26 -5.96
N GLU A 59 1.00 0.46 -6.24
CA GLU A 59 -0.17 0.91 -6.97
C GLU A 59 -1.17 1.58 -6.02
N MET A 60 -1.31 2.90 -6.16
CA MET A 60 -2.48 3.59 -5.64
C MET A 60 -3.71 3.17 -6.45
N LYS A 61 -4.86 2.99 -5.81
CA LYS A 61 -6.14 2.72 -6.49
C LYS A 61 -6.95 4.00 -6.60
N THR A 62 -7.23 4.63 -5.46
CA THR A 62 -7.98 5.88 -5.36
C THR A 62 -7.59 6.64 -4.09
N PHE A 63 -8.11 7.84 -3.91
CA PHE A 63 -8.05 8.58 -2.65
C PHE A 63 -9.38 9.29 -2.43
N PHE A 64 -9.73 9.54 -1.18
CA PHE A 64 -10.94 10.28 -0.83
C PHE A 64 -10.81 10.95 0.53
N TYR A 65 -11.72 11.88 0.80
CA TYR A 65 -11.79 12.59 2.08
C TYR A 65 -13.00 12.12 2.88
N HIS A 66 -12.78 11.73 4.14
CA HIS A 66 -13.84 11.26 5.02
C HIS A 66 -13.57 11.65 6.48
N ARG A 67 -14.57 12.24 7.16
CA ARG A 67 -14.49 12.65 8.57
C ARG A 67 -13.20 13.40 8.91
N GLU A 68 -12.91 14.42 8.11
CA GLU A 68 -11.71 15.27 8.24
C GLU A 68 -10.36 14.59 7.96
N HIS A 69 -10.37 13.35 7.49
CA HIS A 69 -9.17 12.62 7.10
C HIS A 69 -9.11 12.42 5.59
N LEU A 70 -7.96 12.75 5.00
CA LEU A 70 -7.58 12.26 3.68
C LEU A 70 -7.22 10.78 3.81
N ILE A 71 -7.72 9.95 2.91
CA ILE A 71 -7.48 8.51 2.89
C ILE A 71 -6.96 8.15 1.50
N ILE A 72 -5.80 7.51 1.46
CA ILE A 72 -5.22 6.96 0.25
C ILE A 72 -5.45 5.45 0.26
N VAL A 73 -6.02 4.92 -0.82
CA VAL A 73 -6.29 3.50 -1.02
C VAL A 73 -5.23 2.93 -1.96
N THR A 74 -4.56 1.88 -1.54
CA THR A 74 -3.55 1.18 -2.35
C THR A 74 -3.87 -0.31 -2.43
N GLU A 75 -3.16 -1.03 -3.29
CA GLU A 75 -3.07 -2.49 -3.18
C GLU A 75 -2.62 -2.90 -1.75
N LEU A 76 -3.10 -4.05 -1.29
CA LEU A 76 -2.64 -4.64 -0.04
C LEU A 76 -1.38 -5.47 -0.29
N LEU A 77 -0.25 -5.01 0.24
CA LEU A 77 1.01 -5.75 0.23
C LEU A 77 1.16 -6.61 1.49
N ARG A 78 2.19 -7.45 1.50
CA ARG A 78 2.59 -8.25 2.67
C ARG A 78 3.39 -7.42 3.67
N GLN A 79 3.97 -8.09 4.66
CA GLN A 79 4.87 -7.47 5.64
C GLN A 79 6.01 -6.72 4.94
N ASN A 80 6.40 -5.59 5.52
CA ASN A 80 7.61 -4.89 5.08
C ASN A 80 8.86 -5.74 5.42
N LEU A 81 9.97 -5.43 4.75
CA LEU A 81 11.20 -6.21 4.90
C LEU A 81 11.83 -6.15 6.29
N PHE A 82 11.51 -5.13 7.09
CA PHE A 82 11.99 -5.04 8.47
C PHE A 82 11.32 -6.10 9.35
N GLU A 83 9.98 -6.17 9.32
CA GLU A 83 9.23 -7.18 10.06
C GLU A 83 9.54 -8.60 9.57
N PHE A 84 9.68 -8.77 8.25
CA PHE A 84 10.08 -10.06 7.68
C PHE A 84 11.49 -10.47 8.11
N GLY A 85 12.45 -9.55 8.09
CA GLY A 85 13.81 -9.83 8.56
C GLY A 85 13.86 -10.18 10.06
N LYS A 86 13.04 -9.50 10.87
CA LYS A 86 12.90 -9.82 12.29
C LYS A 86 12.34 -11.23 12.49
N PHE A 87 11.29 -11.60 11.76
CA PHE A 87 10.72 -12.95 11.79
C PHE A 87 11.77 -14.03 11.49
N ILE A 88 12.59 -13.85 10.46
CA ILE A 88 13.66 -14.80 10.09
C ILE A 88 14.63 -15.02 11.24
N ILE A 89 15.11 -13.93 11.85
CA ILE A 89 16.07 -13.98 12.96
C ILE A 89 15.45 -14.69 14.16
N GLU A 90 14.21 -14.36 14.52
CA GLU A 90 13.51 -14.95 15.67
C GLU A 90 13.25 -16.45 15.50
N ASN A 91 13.09 -16.93 14.27
CA ASN A 91 12.83 -18.34 13.97
C ASN A 91 14.09 -19.14 13.57
N ASN A 92 15.28 -18.54 13.63
CA ASN A 92 16.54 -19.14 13.17
C ASN A 92 16.48 -19.65 11.71
N GLU A 93 15.79 -18.92 10.84
CA GLU A 93 15.72 -19.23 9.40
C GLU A 93 16.93 -18.66 8.64
N GLU A 94 17.07 -19.04 7.36
CA GLU A 94 18.14 -18.54 6.50
C GLU A 94 18.01 -17.02 6.27
N PRO A 95 19.10 -16.23 6.40
CA PRO A 95 19.05 -14.79 6.23
C PRO A 95 18.55 -14.37 4.84
N TYR A 96 17.47 -13.58 4.79
CA TYR A 96 16.98 -13.01 3.53
C TYR A 96 17.95 -11.99 2.94
N PHE A 97 18.50 -11.11 3.79
CA PHE A 97 19.52 -10.16 3.38
C PHE A 97 20.91 -10.80 3.50
N THR A 98 21.49 -11.14 2.37
CA THR A 98 22.80 -11.82 2.29
C THR A 98 23.96 -10.86 2.09
N VAL A 99 23.68 -9.61 1.69
CA VAL A 99 24.70 -8.58 1.47
C VAL A 99 24.97 -7.83 2.76
N GLN A 100 26.24 -7.61 3.08
CA GLN A 100 26.63 -6.79 4.23
C GLN A 100 26.10 -5.36 4.06
N ARG A 101 25.57 -4.81 5.16
CA ARG A 101 25.16 -3.41 5.20
C ARG A 101 26.41 -2.53 5.03
N LEU A 102 26.35 -1.60 4.08
CA LEU A 102 27.39 -0.58 3.86
C LEU A 102 27.53 0.33 5.08
#